data_AF-A0A218XBS5-F1
#
_entry.id   AF-A0A218XBS5-F1
#
_cell.length_a   1.000
_cell.length_b   1.000
_cell.length_c   1.000
_cell.angle_alpha   90.00
_cell.angle_beta   90.00
_cell.angle_gamma   90.00
#
_symmetry.space_group_name_H-M   'P 1'
#
loop_
_entity.id
_entity.type
_entity.pdbx_description
1 polymer ?
#
loop_
_entity_poly.entity_id
_entity_poly.type
_entity_poly.pdbx_seq_one_letter_code
_entity_poly.pdbx_strand_id
1 'polypeptide(L)' 'MKPLHQQYVVVMRHDDRIDNFESLWVSTAARPWDPPLIQEGQVRAFCTCRKIRTQVGFPIHCTFLN' A
#
# COMPACT_ATOMS: atom_id res chain seq x y z
N MET A 1 0.50 -8.11 -38.46
CA MET A 1 0.18 -7.12 -37.41
C MET A 1 1.18 -7.29 -36.27
N LYS A 2 1.80 -6.21 -35.77
CA LYS A 2 2.62 -6.27 -34.55
C LYS A 2 1.69 -6.32 -33.34
N PRO A 3 1.95 -7.15 -32.31
CA PRO A 3 1.15 -7.13 -31.09
C PRO A 3 1.36 -5.79 -30.37
N LEU A 4 0.26 -5.17 -29.95
CA LEU A 4 0.30 -4.04 -29.04
C LEU A 4 0.85 -4.51 -27.70
N HIS A 5 1.97 -3.93 -27.27
CA HIS A 5 2.46 -4.12 -25.90
C HIS A 5 1.66 -3.20 -24.98
N GLN A 6 1.00 -3.78 -23.99
CA GLN A 6 0.24 -3.05 -22.97
C GLN A 6 0.91 -3.24 -21.62
N GLN A 7 1.08 -2.14 -20.88
CA GLN A 7 1.56 -2.16 -19.51
C GLN A 7 0.45 -1.68 -18.57
N TYR A 8 0.15 -2.47 -17.55
CA TYR A 8 -0.82 -2.12 -16.53
C TYR A 8 -0.11 -1.53 -15.32
N VAL A 9 -0.62 -0.39 -14.84
CA VAL A 9 -0.12 0.28 -13.64
C VAL A 9 -1.27 0.37 -12.64
N VAL A 10 -1.05 -0.21 -11.46
CA VAL A 10 -1.99 -0.12 -10.33
C VAL A 10 -1.38 0.82 -9.30
N VAL A 11 -2.12 1.88 -8.94
CA VAL A 11 -1.69 2.85 -7.93
C VAL A 11 -2.50 2.61 -6.66
N MET A 12 -1.80 2.52 -5.53
CA MET A 12 -2.39 2.27 -4.22
C MET A 12 -1.80 3.23 -3.19
N ARG A 13 -2.66 3.83 -2.36
CA ARG A 13 -2.23 4.61 -1.19
C ARG A 13 -1.88 3.67 -0.04
N HIS A 14 -0.93 4.07 0.81
CA HIS A 14 -0.79 3.44 2.12
C HIS A 14 -2.11 3.52 2.90
N ASP A 15 -2.31 2.58 3.81
CA ASP A 15 -3.51 2.54 4.64
C ASP A 15 -3.34 3.40 5.91
N ASP A 16 -4.18 3.19 6.92
CA ASP A 16 -4.22 3.94 8.16
C ASP A 16 -2.88 3.94 8.93
N ARG A 17 -2.19 5.09 8.91
CA ARG A 17 -1.01 5.38 9.73
C ARG A 17 -1.41 5.80 11.14
N ILE A 18 -0.62 5.40 12.14
CA ILE A 18 -0.88 5.66 13.56
C ILE A 18 -0.98 7.15 13.91
N ASP A 19 -0.24 8.03 13.25
CA ASP A 19 -0.26 9.48 13.49
C ASP A 19 -1.61 10.13 13.14
N ASN A 20 -2.43 9.49 12.30
CA ASN A 20 -3.80 9.94 12.03
C ASN A 20 -4.79 9.63 13.16
N PHE A 21 -4.45 8.71 14.07
CA PHE A 21 -5.34 8.22 15.13
C PHE A 21 -4.85 8.65 16.52
N GLU A 22 -3.54 8.68 16.72
CA GLU A 22 -2.90 9.05 17.97
C GLU A 22 -2.15 10.38 17.79
N SER A 23 -2.82 11.49 18.10
CA SER A 23 -2.27 12.84 17.93
C SER A 23 -0.95 13.07 18.69
N LEU A 24 -0.73 12.36 19.81
CA LEU A 24 0.48 12.44 20.61
C LEU A 24 1.56 11.44 20.21
N TRP A 25 1.31 10.53 19.25
CA TRP A 25 2.27 9.51 18.82
C TRP A 25 3.62 10.15 18.43
N VAL A 26 3.57 11.27 17.71
CA VAL A 26 4.74 12.02 17.25
C VAL A 26 5.68 12.46 18.39
N SER A 27 5.15 12.64 19.61
CA SER A 27 5.91 13.11 20.78
C SER A 27 6.70 12.02 21.48
N THR A 28 6.32 10.75 21.29
CA THR A 28 6.95 9.58 21.94
C THR A 28 7.63 8.64 20.94
N ALA A 29 7.39 8.83 19.64
CA ALA A 29 7.95 7.99 18.59
C ALA A 29 9.48 8.11 18.47
N ALA A 30 10.14 6.97 18.30
CA ALA A 30 11.58 6.93 17.98
C ALA A 30 11.89 7.52 16.59
N ARG A 31 10.93 7.51 15.67
CA ARG A 31 11.02 8.06 14.31
C ARG A 31 9.75 8.83 13.95
N PRO A 32 9.59 10.08 14.42
CA PRO A 32 8.35 10.84 14.23
C PRO A 32 7.96 11.13 12.78
N TRP A 33 8.91 11.05 11.83
CA TRP A 33 8.67 11.26 10.40
C TRP A 33 8.29 9.98 9.63
N ASP A 34 8.30 8.81 10.29
CA ASP A 34 8.04 7.50 9.67
C ASP A 34 7.01 6.67 10.48
N PRO A 35 5.74 7.10 10.52
CA PRO A 35 4.71 6.41 11.27
C PRO A 35 4.32 5.07 10.66
N PRO A 36 4.22 4.01 11.48
CA PRO A 36 3.75 2.72 11.02
C PRO A 36 2.25 2.73 10.71
N LEU A 37 1.82 1.72 9.94
CA LEU A 37 0.40 1.38 9.82
C LEU A 37 -0.12 0.79 11.13
N ILE A 38 -1.32 1.20 11.54
CA ILE A 38 -2.06 0.50 12.60
C ILE A 38 -2.45 -0.90 12.12
N GLN A 39 -2.82 -1.79 13.05
CA GLN A 39 -3.13 -3.18 12.74
C GLN A 39 -4.22 -3.31 11.66
N GLU A 40 -5.28 -2.50 11.75
CA GLU A 40 -6.37 -2.45 10.78
C GLU A 40 -5.86 -2.01 9.39
N GLY A 41 -4.94 -1.05 9.36
CA GLY A 41 -4.28 -0.59 8.13
C GLY A 41 -3.47 -1.70 7.47
N GLN A 42 -2.74 -2.49 8.24
CA GLN A 42 -2.00 -3.65 7.74
C GLN A 42 -2.94 -4.72 7.16
N VAL A 43 -4.04 -5.03 7.87
CA VAL A 43 -5.05 -6.01 7.42
C VAL A 43 -5.70 -5.55 6.11
N ARG A 44 -6.08 -4.28 5.99
CA ARG A 44 -6.69 -3.75 4.77
C ARG A 44 -5.71 -3.68 3.60
N ALA A 45 -4.46 -3.28 3.83
CA ALA A 45 -3.42 -3.33 2.81
C ALA A 45 -3.23 -4.77 2.29
N PHE A 46 -3.13 -5.75 3.19
CA PHE A 46 -3.00 -7.17 2.83
C PHE A 46 -4.21 -7.67 2.03
N CYS A 47 -5.43 -7.41 2.52
CA CYS A 47 -6.65 -7.83 1.85
C CYS A 47 -6.78 -7.23 0.45
N THR A 48 -6.42 -5.96 0.29
CA THR A 48 -6.47 -5.27 -1.01
C THR A 48 -5.43 -5.82 -1.97
N CYS A 49 -4.18 -6.01 -1.53
CA CYS A 49 -3.14 -6.64 -2.34
C CYS A 49 -3.52 -8.07 -2.76
N ARG A 50 -4.16 -8.84 -1.87
CA ARG A 50 -4.70 -10.17 -2.18
C ARG A 50 -5.77 -10.08 -3.27
N LYS A 51 -6.71 -9.13 -3.16
CA LYS A 51 -7.73 -8.90 -4.21
C LYS A 51 -7.09 -8.57 -5.54
N ILE A 52 -6.16 -7.61 -5.56
CA ILE A 52 -5.42 -7.21 -6.77
C ILE A 52 -4.80 -8.45 -7.41
N ARG A 53 -4.00 -9.23 -6.67
CA ARG A 53 -3.34 -10.44 -7.18
C ARG A 53 -4.32 -11.47 -7.77
N THR A 54 -5.52 -11.59 -7.23
CA THR A 54 -6.51 -12.59 -7.67
C THR A 54 -7.48 -12.09 -8.74
N GLN A 55 -7.64 -10.77 -8.89
CA GLN A 55 -8.70 -10.17 -9.71
C GLN A 55 -8.15 -9.39 -10.91
N VAL A 56 -6.92 -8.88 -10.84
CA VAL A 56 -6.29 -8.27 -12.01
C VAL A 56 -5.87 -9.40 -12.95
N GLY A 57 -6.47 -9.47 -14.13
CA GLY A 57 -6.25 -10.53 -15.12
C GLY A 57 -4.87 -10.51 -15.77
N PHE A 58 -3.86 -9.95 -15.10
CA PHE A 58 -2.49 -9.80 -15.56
C PHE A 58 -1.51 -10.00 -14.40
N PRO A 59 -0.30 -10.53 -14.65
CA PRO A 59 0.72 -10.70 -13.62
C PRO A 59 1.25 -9.36 -13.09
N ILE A 60 1.63 -9.34 -11.81
CA ILE A 60 2.36 -8.21 -11.21
C ILE A 60 3.85 -8.51 -11.34
N HIS A 61 4.57 -7.71 -12.13
CA HIS A 61 6.01 -7.90 -12.36
C HIS A 61 6.89 -7.09 -11.42
N CYS A 62 6.44 -5.92 -10.99
CA CYS A 62 7.22 -5.01 -10.15
C CYS A 62 6.32 -4.31 -9.14
N THR A 63 6.89 -3.99 -7.99
CA THR A 63 6.26 -3.19 -6.94
C THR A 63 7.21 -2.07 -6.54
N PHE A 64 6.68 -0.87 -6.41
CA PHE A 64 7.43 0.32 -6.00
C PHE A 64 6.76 0.91 -4.76
N LEU A 65 7.59 1.41 -3.83
CA LEU A 65 7.17 2.11 -2.63
C LEU A 65 7.75 3.52 -2.70
N ASN A 66 6.97 4.50 -2.23
CA ASN A 66 7.40 5.89 -2.11
C ASN A 66 7.65 6.22 -0.64
#